data_AF-A0A351TM64-F1
#
_entry.id   AF-A0A351TM64-F1
#
_cell.length_a   1.000
_cell.length_b   1.000
_cell.length_c   1.000
_cell.angle_alpha   90.00
_cell.angle_beta   90.00
_cell.angle_gamma   90.00
#
_symmetry.space_group_name_H-M   'P 1'
#
loop_
_entity.id
_entity.type
_entity.pdbx_description
1 polymer ?
#
loop_
_entity_poly.entity_id
_entity_poly.type
_entity_poly.pdbx_seq_one_letter_code
_entity_poly.pdbx_strand_id
1 'polypeptide(L)' 'GGTPEENAAITLSILKGEEKGAKRDAAVINAAAALYVADKAPSLKEAVRLAEETIDSGRAFAQLEKFIRYSNLEQA' A
#
# COMPACT_ATOMS: atom_id res chain seq x y z
N GLY A 1 13.89 6.38 -0.48
CA GLY A 1 14.21 5.79 -1.78
C GLY A 1 15.68 5.41 -1.80
N GLY A 2 16.13 4.86 -2.94
CA GLY A 2 17.47 4.32 -3.13
C GLY A 2 17.55 3.51 -4.42
N THR A 3 18.37 2.45 -4.43
CA THR A 3 18.44 1.46 -5.53
C THR A 3 17.11 0.72 -5.70
N PRO A 4 16.90 -0.03 -6.80
CA PRO A 4 15.72 -0.89 -6.97
C PRO A 4 15.49 -1.85 -5.79
N GLU A 5 16.56 -2.47 -5.27
CA GLU A 5 16.50 -3.43 -4.17
C GLU A 5 16.12 -2.74 -2.85
N GLU A 6 16.69 -1.57 -2.58
CA GLU A 6 16.35 -0.76 -1.41
C GLU A 6 14.90 -0.27 -1.48
N ASN A 7 14.44 0.16 -2.65
CA ASN A 7 13.05 0.56 -2.86
C ASN A 7 12.10 -0.62 -2.66
N ALA A 8 12.43 -1.80 -3.20
CA ALA A 8 11.64 -3.01 -3.01
C ALA A 8 11.54 -3.39 -1.52
N ALA A 9 12.65 -3.35 -0.78
CA ALA A 9 12.66 -3.63 0.65
C ALA A 9 11.79 -2.64 1.45
N ILE A 10 11.93 -1.33 1.16
CA ILE A 10 11.11 -0.28 1.78
C ILE A 10 9.63 -0.49 1.47
N THR A 11 9.27 -0.70 0.20
CA THR A 11 7.88 -0.90 -0.22
C THR A 11 7.28 -2.14 0.43
N LEU A 12 8.01 -3.26 0.49
CA LEU A 12 7.55 -4.48 1.15
C LEU A 12 7.32 -4.25 2.66
N SER A 13 8.23 -3.55 3.35
CA SER A 13 8.08 -3.22 4.76
C SER A 13 6.85 -2.33 5.02
N ILE A 14 6.58 -1.36 4.14
CA ILE A 14 5.36 -0.55 4.19
C ILE A 14 4.14 -1.46 4.01
N LEU A 15 4.06 -2.24 2.93
CA LEU A 15 2.86 -3.04 2.60
C LEU A 15 2.56 -4.13 3.63
N LYS A 16 3.58 -4.67 4.30
CA LYS A 16 3.44 -5.62 5.41
C LYS A 16 3.03 -4.96 6.73
N GLY A 17 2.98 -3.63 6.78
CA GLY A 17 2.66 -2.87 7.99
C GLY A 17 3.79 -2.89 9.02
N GLU A 18 5.04 -3.16 8.61
CA GLU A 18 6.22 -3.18 9.49
C GLU A 18 6.83 -1.78 9.64
N GLU A 19 6.88 -1.00 8.55
CA GLU A 19 7.32 0.41 8.57
C GLU A 19 6.22 1.30 9.18
N LYS A 20 6.55 2.02 10.25
CA LYS A 20 5.62 2.91 10.98
C LYS A 20 6.02 4.40 10.94
N GLY A 21 7.02 4.77 10.14
CA GLY A 21 7.52 6.13 10.05
C GLY A 21 7.05 6.90 8.82
N ALA A 22 7.73 8.02 8.55
CA ALA A 22 7.36 8.99 7.51
C ALA A 22 7.24 8.39 6.09
N LYS A 23 7.94 7.29 5.79
CA LYS A 23 7.83 6.60 4.49
C LYS A 23 6.45 5.96 4.32
N ARG A 24 5.93 5.33 5.37
CA ARG A 24 4.57 4.77 5.40
C ARG A 24 3.54 5.90 5.35
N ASP A 25 3.74 6.99 6.09
CA ASP A 25 2.79 8.12 6.08
C ASP A 25 2.68 8.78 4.70
N ALA A 26 3.80 8.91 3.99
CA ALA A 26 3.79 9.38 2.60
C ALA A 26 2.98 8.46 1.68
N ALA A 27 3.09 7.13 1.84
CA ALA A 27 2.29 6.17 1.08
C ALA A 27 0.80 6.25 1.44
N VAL A 28 0.47 6.38 2.74
CA VAL A 28 -0.90 6.53 3.26
C VAL A 28 -1.58 7.76 2.67
N ILE A 29 -0.93 8.92 2.64
CA ILE A 29 -1.54 10.15 2.12
C ILE A 29 -1.88 10.01 0.63
N ASN A 30 -0.98 9.41 -0.17
CA ASN A 30 -1.23 9.18 -1.59
C ASN A 30 -2.36 8.15 -1.81
N ALA A 31 -2.38 7.06 -1.03
CA ALA A 31 -3.45 6.07 -1.09
C ALA A 31 -4.81 6.64 -0.65
N ALA A 32 -4.82 7.46 0.40
CA ALA A 32 -6.01 8.14 0.89
C ALA A 32 -6.58 9.10 -0.16
N ALA A 33 -5.74 9.86 -0.86
CA ALA A 33 -6.17 10.70 -1.96
C ALA A 33 -6.82 9.86 -3.08
N ALA A 34 -6.18 8.74 -3.47
CA ALA A 34 -6.73 7.82 -4.46
C ALA A 34 -8.09 7.20 -4.02
N LEU A 35 -8.21 6.80 -2.76
CA LEU A 35 -9.45 6.24 -2.19
C LEU A 35 -10.57 7.29 -2.14
N TYR A 36 -10.25 8.53 -1.79
CA TYR A 36 -11.22 9.62 -1.74
C TYR A 36 -11.76 9.97 -3.13
N VAL A 37 -10.88 10.15 -4.14
CA VAL A 37 -11.33 10.46 -5.50
C VAL A 37 -12.07 9.29 -6.17
N ALA A 38 -11.86 8.06 -5.69
CA ALA A 38 -12.57 6.87 -6.12
C ALA A 38 -13.87 6.60 -5.33
N ASP A 39 -14.34 7.56 -4.54
CA ASP A 39 -15.56 7.50 -3.73
C ASP A 39 -15.59 6.28 -2.76
N LYS A 40 -14.43 5.94 -2.19
CA LYS A 40 -14.28 4.83 -1.22
C LYS A 40 -14.35 5.26 0.24
N ALA A 41 -14.38 6.56 0.49
CA ALA A 41 -14.53 7.12 1.83
C ALA A 41 -15.22 8.49 1.78
N PRO A 42 -16.05 8.85 2.78
CA PRO A 42 -16.87 10.07 2.75
C PRO A 42 -16.08 11.36 2.99
N SER A 43 -14.80 11.27 3.33
CA SER A 43 -13.90 12.42 3.49
C SER A 43 -12.44 11.97 3.37
N LEU A 44 -11.52 12.91 3.14
CA LEU A 44 -10.08 12.64 3.20
C LEU A 44 -9.64 12.04 4.55
N LYS A 45 -10.25 12.47 5.66
CA LYS A 45 -9.92 11.95 6.99
C LYS A 45 -10.28 10.47 7.14
N GLU A 46 -11.47 10.08 6.67
CA GLU A 46 -11.85 8.66 6.67
C GLU A 46 -11.05 7.87 5.63
N ALA A 47 -10.67 8.48 4.50
CA ALA A 47 -9.81 7.84 3.50
C ALA A 47 -8.41 7.53 4.05
N VAL A 48 -7.85 8.45 4.86
CA VAL A 48 -6.59 8.21 5.59
C VAL A 48 -6.74 7.00 6.49
N ARG A 49 -7.75 6.98 7.37
CA ARG A 49 -7.98 5.82 8.27
C ARG A 49 -8.12 4.50 7.52
N LEU A 50 -8.84 4.50 6.39
CA LEU A 50 -8.99 3.32 5.54
C LEU A 50 -7.65 2.87 4.93
N ALA A 51 -6.83 3.80 4.46
CA ALA A 51 -5.50 3.50 3.92
C ALA A 51 -4.57 2.95 5.01
N GLU A 52 -4.57 3.56 6.19
CA GLU A 52 -3.83 3.12 7.37
C GLU A 52 -4.21 1.69 7.75
N GLU A 53 -5.50 1.42 7.94
CA GLU A 53 -6.00 0.10 8.29
C GLU A 53 -5.64 -0.95 7.23
N THR A 54 -5.74 -0.58 5.95
CA THR A 54 -5.44 -1.50 4.83
C THR A 54 -3.96 -1.88 4.77
N ILE A 55 -3.07 -0.92 5.05
CA ILE A 55 -1.64 -1.15 5.12
C ILE A 55 -1.28 -1.94 6.39
N ASP A 56 -1.73 -1.48 7.55
CA ASP A 56 -1.31 -2.02 8.85
C ASP A 56 -1.88 -3.41 9.14
N SER A 57 -3.01 -3.77 8.53
CA SER A 57 -3.58 -5.12 8.61
C SER A 57 -2.89 -6.14 7.68
N GLY A 58 -1.94 -5.71 6.84
CA GLY A 58 -1.29 -6.55 5.85
C GLY A 58 -2.17 -6.88 4.62
N ARG A 59 -3.39 -6.33 4.51
CA ARG A 59 -4.25 -6.51 3.33
C ARG A 59 -3.59 -5.98 2.06
N ALA A 60 -2.84 -4.88 2.17
CA ALA A 60 -2.07 -4.33 1.06
C ALA A 60 -1.00 -5.32 0.54
N PHE A 61 -0.25 -5.96 1.44
CA PHE A 61 0.70 -7.01 1.07
C PHE A 61 0.02 -8.24 0.44
N ALA A 62 -1.08 -8.71 1.03
CA ALA A 62 -1.84 -9.82 0.47
C ALA A 62 -2.36 -9.53 -0.96
N GLN A 63 -2.71 -8.27 -1.25
CA GLN A 63 -3.10 -7.85 -2.59
C GLN A 63 -1.92 -7.86 -3.58
N LEU A 64 -0.72 -7.43 -3.15
CA LEU A 64 0.49 -7.56 -3.96
C LEU A 64 0.79 -9.02 -4.28
N GLU A 65 0.70 -9.93 -3.32
CA GLU A 65 0.93 -11.36 -3.57
C GLU A 65 -0.08 -11.95 -4.55
N LYS A 66 -1.36 -11.54 -4.48
CA LYS A 66 -2.37 -11.92 -5.46
C LYS A 66 -2.00 -11.41 -6.86
N PHE A 67 -1.55 -10.17 -6.96
CA PHE A 67 -1.14 -9.57 -8.23
C PHE A 67 0.08 -10.28 -8.83
N ILE A 68 1.11 -10.57 -8.03
CA ILE A 68 2.31 -11.33 -8.47
C ILE A 68 1.91 -12.70 -9.04
N ARG A 69 1.05 -13.43 -8.31
CA ARG A 69 0.55 -14.72 -8.81
C ARG A 69 -0.17 -14.54 -10.14
N TYR A 70 -1.10 -13.59 -10.21
CA TYR A 70 -1.89 -13.33 -11.42
C TYR A 70 -1.02 -12.96 -12.63
N SER A 71 -0.08 -12.02 -12.48
CA SER A 71 0.76 -11.53 -13.59
C SER A 71 1.74 -12.58 -14.11
N ASN A 72 2.11 -13.56 -13.28
CA ASN A 72 3.06 -14.60 -13.65
C ASN A 72 2.36 -15.88 -14.16
N LEU A 73 1.05 -16.01 -13.94
CA LEU A 73 0.25 -17.14 -14.43
C LEU A 73 0.05 -17.13 -15.95
N GLU A 74 0.12 -15.98 -16.62
CA GLU A 74 0.08 -15.91 -18.10
C GLU A 74 1.43 -16.21 -18.78
N GLN A 75 2.46 -16.59 -18.02
CA GLN A 75 3.76 -17.01 -18.56
C GLN A 75 4.01 -18.52 -18.50
N ALA A 76 2.96 -19.32 -18.22
CA ALA A 76 3.03 -20.79 -18.15
C ALA A 76 2.25 -21.46 -19.29
#